data_AF-A0A930ZKS2-F1
#
_entry.id   AF-A0A930ZKS2-F1
#
_cell.length_a   1.000
_cell.length_b   1.000
_cell.length_c   1.000
_cell.angle_alpha   90.00
_cell.angle_beta   90.00
_cell.angle_gamma   90.00
#
_symmetry.space_group_name_H-M   'P 1'
#
loop_
_entity.id
_entity.type
_entity.pdbx_description
1 polymer ?
#
loop_
_entity_poly.entity_id
_entity_poly.type
_entity_poly.pdbx_seq_one_letter_code
_entity_poly.pdbx_strand_id
1 'polypeptide(L)'
;MPVVAEKVPADLPDEVIRATQWSKKKGRVDRSGQLHALVAVAMSHGYSDGQTMAIGQLSEPGQDKWPNPDDLYRGIQMSIEKLRPNHDHVGLTCREAGCPTVHHPQLLGQLLAIEGAFKSNYRPGRSLKSDSMAMDAFLLLAHQLGDLVIDMSVRQLAKLAGVSRATAEHCLRRLTRAEYLSLITEGDAGVTTPGSGPFPNHGYRYRLTCPGAEPMTHNHTPVFCAFEGSRAFEMLDPKHELWHFTGLHRERRTFEALVIGLTTIPEIADYQGLTPRTIKEHLTALSLHGMAEVKSDGQTWMAHDRPPDEVAQELGTLGKGRERNAQYSHESKNYSTWLVLRKKQRERELREMEDRLTQELIDKGFRWFGSFLMRTEVYEKSQSAKAKRLSAQLKSQHPRHRVRYTPASDIAEETRAMLRASSDAQMTTDQSTSIRKRVIVRPWVEDRAAREASI
;
A
#
# COMPACT_ATOMS: atom_id res chain seq x y z
N MET A 1 -32.46 -15.90 -7.01
CA MET A 1 -33.02 -16.76 -5.94
C MET A 1 -31.98 -16.86 -4.85
N PRO A 2 -32.36 -16.90 -3.56
CA PRO A 2 -31.40 -17.10 -2.48
C PRO A 2 -30.66 -18.43 -2.69
N VAL A 3 -29.33 -18.39 -2.60
CA VAL A 3 -28.45 -19.55 -2.85
C VAL A 3 -28.50 -20.49 -1.66
N VAL A 4 -29.04 -21.69 -1.81
CA VAL A 4 -29.06 -22.67 -0.71
C VAL A 4 -27.64 -23.14 -0.43
N ALA A 5 -27.24 -23.13 0.85
CA ALA A 5 -25.92 -23.60 1.25
C ALA A 5 -25.78 -25.11 0.97
N GLU A 6 -24.70 -25.50 0.31
CA GLU A 6 -24.34 -26.91 0.06
C GLU A 6 -23.44 -27.44 1.19
N LYS A 7 -23.06 -28.72 1.11
CA LYS A 7 -22.08 -29.27 2.05
C LYS A 7 -20.70 -28.64 1.79
N VAL A 8 -20.02 -28.19 2.84
CA VAL A 8 -18.64 -27.70 2.76
C VAL A 8 -17.75 -28.85 2.23
N PRO A 9 -16.94 -28.61 1.18
CA PRO A 9 -15.97 -29.59 0.69
C PRO A 9 -15.03 -30.06 1.81
N ALA A 10 -14.69 -31.35 1.82
CA ALA A 10 -13.81 -31.91 2.86
C ALA A 10 -12.39 -31.32 2.80
N ASP A 11 -11.90 -31.08 1.59
CA ASP A 11 -10.54 -30.59 1.32
C ASP A 11 -10.59 -29.12 0.88
N LEU A 12 -10.51 -28.22 1.85
CA LEU A 12 -10.38 -26.78 1.58
C LEU A 12 -8.89 -26.41 1.38
N PRO A 13 -8.52 -25.68 0.31
CA PRO A 13 -7.19 -25.12 0.15
C PRO A 13 -6.79 -24.23 1.33
N ASP A 14 -5.50 -24.22 1.67
CA ASP A 14 -4.95 -23.39 2.76
C ASP A 14 -5.33 -21.91 2.66
N GLU A 15 -5.46 -21.38 1.44
CA GLU A 15 -5.87 -19.99 1.21
C GLU A 15 -7.30 -19.72 1.70
N VAL A 16 -8.21 -20.67 1.47
CA VAL A 16 -9.60 -20.59 1.92
C VAL A 16 -9.65 -20.74 3.43
N ILE A 17 -8.92 -21.70 4.00
CA ILE A 17 -8.81 -21.90 5.46
C ILE A 17 -8.22 -20.66 6.14
N ARG A 18 -7.16 -20.06 5.59
CA ARG A 18 -6.59 -18.82 6.14
C ARG A 18 -7.57 -17.66 6.07
N ALA A 19 -8.40 -17.60 5.03
CA ALA A 19 -9.40 -16.55 4.87
C ALA A 19 -10.62 -16.73 5.79
N THR A 20 -10.93 -17.95 6.28
CA THR A 20 -11.96 -18.17 7.31
C THR A 20 -11.47 -17.75 8.70
N GLN A 21 -10.18 -17.87 8.97
CA GLN A 21 -9.57 -17.54 10.26
C GLN A 21 -9.45 -16.03 10.49
N TRP A 22 -9.92 -15.57 11.64
CA TRP A 22 -9.84 -14.17 12.03
C TRP A 22 -8.44 -13.79 12.51
N SER A 23 -7.76 -12.90 11.79
CA SER A 23 -6.58 -12.22 12.35
C SER A 23 -7.05 -11.14 13.35
N LYS A 24 -7.04 -11.44 14.65
CA LYS A 24 -7.29 -10.49 15.76
C LYS A 24 -6.18 -9.44 15.91
N LYS A 25 -5.76 -8.79 14.83
CA LYS A 25 -4.84 -7.64 14.93
C LYS A 25 -5.59 -6.47 15.57
N LYS A 26 -5.02 -5.89 16.63
CA LYS A 26 -5.56 -4.72 17.34
C LYS A 26 -5.77 -3.55 16.37
N GLY A 27 -7.02 -3.26 15.99
CA GLY A 27 -7.43 -2.15 15.13
C GLY A 27 -8.87 -2.30 14.63
N ARG A 28 -9.46 -1.26 14.02
CA ARG A 28 -10.73 -1.38 13.28
C ARG A 28 -10.47 -2.22 12.04
N VAL A 29 -10.77 -3.51 12.12
CA VAL A 29 -10.70 -4.44 10.99
C VAL A 29 -12.03 -4.36 10.24
N ASP A 30 -12.01 -4.13 8.93
CA ASP A 30 -13.21 -4.14 8.09
C ASP A 30 -13.73 -5.58 7.91
N ARG A 31 -14.61 -6.00 8.84
CA ARG A 31 -15.19 -7.35 8.87
C ARG A 31 -15.98 -7.67 7.59
N SER A 32 -16.65 -6.69 7.00
CA SER A 32 -17.34 -6.84 5.70
C SER A 32 -16.35 -7.15 4.58
N GLY A 33 -15.26 -6.39 4.52
CA GLY A 33 -14.19 -6.60 3.55
C GLY A 33 -13.57 -7.99 3.67
N GLN A 34 -13.40 -8.50 4.89
CA GLN A 34 -12.89 -9.86 5.12
C GLN A 34 -13.84 -10.94 4.63
N LEU A 35 -15.14 -10.83 4.92
CA LEU A 35 -16.13 -11.78 4.38
C LEU A 35 -16.16 -11.74 2.85
N HIS A 36 -16.14 -10.53 2.27
CA HIS A 36 -16.13 -10.37 0.82
C HIS A 36 -14.88 -11.00 0.17
N ALA A 37 -13.72 -10.83 0.79
CA ALA A 37 -12.47 -11.44 0.34
C ALA A 37 -12.51 -12.98 0.43
N LEU A 38 -13.06 -13.54 1.51
CA LEU A 38 -13.26 -14.99 1.63
C LEU A 38 -14.14 -15.53 0.51
N VAL A 39 -15.26 -14.87 0.21
CA VAL A 39 -16.16 -15.26 -0.89
C VAL A 39 -15.42 -15.22 -2.23
N ALA A 40 -14.60 -14.18 -2.48
CA ALA A 40 -13.79 -14.08 -3.69
C ALA A 40 -12.77 -15.23 -3.81
N VAL A 41 -12.07 -15.56 -2.71
CA VAL A 41 -11.10 -16.67 -2.69
C VAL A 41 -11.79 -18.01 -2.94
N ALA A 42 -12.95 -18.25 -2.32
CA ALA A 42 -13.73 -19.46 -2.57
C ALA A 42 -14.14 -19.57 -4.05
N MET A 43 -14.64 -18.49 -4.65
CA MET A 43 -14.98 -18.46 -6.07
C MET A 43 -13.76 -18.65 -6.97
N SER A 44 -12.58 -18.14 -6.59
CA SER A 44 -11.36 -18.34 -7.38
C SER A 44 -10.87 -19.78 -7.40
N HIS A 45 -11.27 -20.59 -6.43
CA HIS A 45 -11.04 -22.03 -6.41
C HIS A 45 -12.15 -22.84 -7.10
N GLY A 46 -13.08 -22.16 -7.78
CA GLY A 46 -14.11 -22.80 -8.60
C GLY A 46 -15.31 -23.34 -7.82
N TYR A 47 -15.48 -22.97 -6.55
CA TYR A 47 -16.62 -23.46 -5.77
C TYR A 47 -17.97 -22.96 -6.30
N SER A 48 -18.98 -23.82 -6.22
CA SER A 48 -20.37 -23.47 -6.54
C SER A 48 -20.88 -22.35 -5.63
N ASP A 49 -21.99 -21.71 -6.01
CA ASP A 49 -22.68 -20.73 -5.16
C ASP A 49 -23.04 -21.34 -3.80
N GLY A 50 -23.56 -22.58 -3.77
CA GLY A 50 -23.92 -23.25 -2.54
C GLY A 50 -22.71 -23.59 -1.67
N GLN A 51 -21.60 -24.05 -2.25
CA GLN A 51 -20.35 -24.30 -1.52
C GLN A 51 -19.74 -22.99 -0.99
N THR A 52 -19.75 -21.94 -1.82
CA THR A 52 -19.27 -20.60 -1.44
C THR A 52 -20.10 -20.02 -0.29
N MET A 53 -21.42 -20.22 -0.32
CA MET A 53 -22.33 -19.87 0.76
C MET A 53 -21.95 -20.59 2.06
N ALA A 54 -21.77 -21.92 1.99
CA ALA A 54 -21.41 -22.73 3.15
C ALA A 54 -20.03 -22.36 3.73
N ILE A 55 -19.04 -22.11 2.87
CA ILE A 55 -17.71 -21.62 3.28
C ILE A 55 -17.82 -20.24 3.94
N GLY A 56 -18.61 -19.33 3.37
CA GLY A 56 -18.85 -18.00 3.92
C GLY A 56 -19.47 -18.03 5.32
N GLN A 57 -20.35 -19.01 5.60
CA GLN A 57 -20.94 -19.20 6.92
C GLN A 57 -19.93 -19.62 8.00
N LEU A 58 -18.77 -20.17 7.62
CA LEU A 58 -17.66 -20.48 8.54
C LEU A 58 -16.80 -19.25 8.90
N SER A 59 -17.07 -18.08 8.31
CA SER A 59 -16.29 -16.87 8.54
C SER A 59 -16.49 -16.32 9.96
N GLU A 60 -15.49 -16.45 10.83
CA GLU A 60 -15.50 -15.83 12.16
C GLU A 60 -15.75 -14.30 12.10
N PRO A 61 -15.10 -13.52 11.20
CA PRO A 61 -15.39 -12.08 11.07
C PRO A 61 -16.82 -11.78 10.62
N GLY A 62 -17.39 -12.64 9.76
CA GLY A 62 -18.77 -12.55 9.32
C GLY A 62 -19.73 -12.76 10.49
N GLN A 63 -19.53 -13.82 11.26
CA GLN A 63 -20.34 -14.14 12.45
C GLN A 63 -20.25 -13.06 13.54
N ASP A 64 -19.06 -12.48 13.76
CA ASP A 64 -18.85 -11.37 14.72
C ASP A 64 -19.51 -10.05 14.25
N LYS A 65 -19.61 -9.82 12.93
CA LYS A 65 -20.32 -8.65 12.38
C LYS A 65 -21.84 -8.85 12.36
N TRP A 66 -22.29 -10.05 12.01
CA TRP A 66 -23.70 -10.42 11.85
C TRP A 66 -23.99 -11.69 12.67
N PRO A 67 -24.28 -11.55 13.98
CA PRO A 67 -24.56 -12.70 14.83
C PRO A 67 -25.83 -13.46 14.44
N ASN A 68 -26.77 -12.78 13.77
CA ASN A 68 -27.96 -13.38 13.20
C ASN A 68 -27.60 -14.14 11.90
N PRO A 69 -27.85 -15.46 11.81
CA PRO A 69 -27.56 -16.24 10.62
C PRO A 69 -28.18 -15.70 9.33
N ASP A 70 -29.36 -15.10 9.39
CA ASP A 70 -30.06 -14.57 8.22
C ASP A 70 -29.36 -13.33 7.64
N ASP A 71 -28.82 -12.46 8.51
CA ASP A 71 -28.07 -11.27 8.09
C ASP A 71 -26.70 -11.64 7.52
N LEU A 72 -26.03 -12.64 8.11
CA LEU A 72 -24.79 -13.21 7.57
C LEU A 72 -25.04 -13.82 6.19
N TYR A 73 -26.07 -14.65 6.07
CA TYR A 73 -26.49 -15.28 4.81
C TYR A 73 -26.75 -14.21 3.73
N ARG A 74 -27.47 -13.14 4.07
CA ARG A 74 -27.69 -12.00 3.15
C ARG A 74 -26.39 -11.32 2.74
N GLY A 75 -25.45 -11.11 3.67
CA GLY A 75 -24.14 -10.53 3.39
C GLY A 75 -23.29 -11.39 2.44
N ILE A 76 -23.34 -12.71 2.59
CA ILE A 76 -22.68 -13.67 1.70
C ILE A 76 -23.35 -13.66 0.32
N GLN A 77 -24.67 -13.75 0.26
CA GLN A 77 -25.46 -13.69 -0.98
C GLN A 77 -25.11 -12.43 -1.81
N MET A 78 -25.07 -11.26 -1.17
CA MET A 78 -24.70 -10.00 -1.84
C MET A 78 -23.28 -10.03 -2.40
N SER A 79 -22.34 -10.68 -1.70
CA SER A 79 -20.97 -10.83 -2.19
C SER A 79 -20.91 -11.78 -3.39
N ILE A 80 -21.64 -12.90 -3.34
CA ILE A 80 -21.75 -13.85 -4.45
C ILE A 80 -22.33 -13.15 -5.68
N GLU A 81 -23.46 -12.47 -5.55
CA GLU A 81 -24.11 -11.75 -6.66
C GLU A 81 -23.21 -10.68 -7.29
N LYS A 82 -22.36 -10.04 -6.48
CA LYS A 82 -21.42 -9.02 -6.94
C LYS A 82 -20.23 -9.62 -7.69
N LEU A 83 -19.73 -10.79 -7.26
CA LEU A 83 -18.50 -11.38 -7.78
C LEU A 83 -18.73 -12.40 -8.91
N ARG A 84 -19.88 -13.07 -8.92
CA ARG A 84 -20.21 -14.14 -9.88
C ARG A 84 -20.13 -13.70 -11.35
N PRO A 85 -20.56 -12.48 -11.75
CA PRO A 85 -20.40 -12.05 -13.15
C PRO A 85 -18.95 -12.04 -13.63
N ASN A 86 -17.98 -11.94 -12.71
CA ASN A 86 -16.57 -12.02 -13.03
C ASN A 86 -15.98 -13.42 -12.82
N HIS A 87 -16.71 -14.35 -12.21
CA HIS A 87 -16.27 -15.71 -11.85
C HIS A 87 -17.28 -16.76 -12.35
N ASP A 88 -17.64 -16.67 -13.64
CA ASP A 88 -18.61 -17.55 -14.29
C ASP A 88 -17.95 -18.86 -14.75
N HIS A 89 -17.33 -19.57 -13.82
CA HIS A 89 -16.59 -20.80 -14.09
C HIS A 89 -16.64 -21.78 -12.90
N VAL A 90 -17.86 -22.11 -12.46
CA VAL A 90 -18.07 -23.11 -11.40
C VAL A 90 -17.45 -24.45 -11.81
N GLY A 91 -16.69 -25.07 -10.90
CA GLY A 91 -15.97 -26.33 -11.11
C GLY A 91 -14.55 -26.17 -11.68
N LEU A 92 -14.15 -24.96 -12.08
CA LEU A 92 -12.79 -24.65 -12.54
C LEU A 92 -12.18 -23.55 -11.67
N THR A 93 -10.91 -23.69 -11.33
CA THR A 93 -10.20 -22.58 -10.69
C THR A 93 -10.12 -21.38 -11.64
N CYS A 94 -10.02 -20.17 -11.11
CA CYS A 94 -9.79 -18.96 -11.92
C CYS A 94 -8.61 -19.11 -12.88
N ARG A 95 -7.57 -19.84 -12.45
CA ARG A 95 -6.38 -20.11 -13.26
C ARG A 95 -6.71 -20.98 -14.47
N GLU A 96 -7.47 -22.05 -14.28
CA GLU A 96 -7.89 -22.95 -15.36
C GLU A 96 -8.88 -22.27 -16.30
N ALA A 97 -9.77 -21.44 -15.77
CA ALA A 97 -10.78 -20.71 -16.52
C ALA A 97 -10.25 -19.45 -17.24
N GLY A 98 -9.01 -19.03 -16.97
CA GLY A 98 -8.45 -17.78 -17.52
C GLY A 98 -9.17 -16.53 -17.02
N CYS A 99 -9.65 -16.56 -15.78
CA CYS A 99 -10.51 -15.54 -15.20
C CYS A 99 -9.78 -14.19 -15.01
N PRO A 100 -10.34 -13.07 -15.51
CA PRO A 100 -9.67 -11.76 -15.53
C PRO A 100 -9.43 -11.15 -14.14
N THR A 101 -10.19 -11.57 -13.12
CA THR A 101 -10.12 -10.99 -11.76
C THR A 101 -8.95 -11.50 -10.92
N VAL A 102 -8.33 -12.63 -11.28
CA VAL A 102 -7.19 -13.17 -10.50
C VAL A 102 -5.86 -12.86 -11.16
N HIS A 103 -5.82 -12.81 -12.48
CA HIS A 103 -4.70 -12.26 -13.24
C HIS A 103 -5.28 -11.70 -14.53
N HIS A 104 -5.21 -10.39 -14.77
CA HIS A 104 -5.36 -9.91 -16.14
C HIS A 104 -4.05 -10.33 -16.84
N PRO A 105 -3.99 -11.39 -17.67
CA PRO A 105 -2.72 -11.79 -18.31
C PRO A 105 -2.16 -10.64 -19.15
N GLN A 106 -3.04 -9.77 -19.66
CA GLN A 106 -2.67 -8.52 -20.32
C GLN A 106 -1.98 -7.53 -19.36
N LEU A 107 -2.45 -7.36 -18.12
CA LEU A 107 -1.79 -6.49 -17.13
C LEU A 107 -0.42 -7.05 -16.77
N LEU A 108 -0.31 -8.36 -16.52
CA LEU A 108 0.98 -8.96 -16.21
C LEU A 108 1.96 -8.82 -17.38
N GLY A 109 1.50 -9.06 -18.61
CA GLY A 109 2.29 -8.81 -19.82
C GLY A 109 2.73 -7.34 -19.94
N GLN A 110 1.83 -6.40 -19.65
CA GLN A 110 2.15 -4.96 -19.63
C GLN A 110 3.17 -4.61 -18.54
N LEU A 111 3.02 -5.15 -17.32
CA LEU A 111 3.96 -4.91 -16.22
C LEU A 111 5.35 -5.47 -16.56
N LEU A 112 5.43 -6.68 -17.12
CA LEU A 112 6.70 -7.27 -17.57
C LEU A 112 7.32 -6.48 -18.72
N ALA A 113 6.51 -5.98 -19.66
CA ALA A 113 7.00 -5.14 -20.76
C ALA A 113 7.55 -3.80 -20.23
N ILE A 114 6.86 -3.16 -19.29
CA ILE A 114 7.30 -1.93 -18.62
C ILE A 114 8.60 -2.19 -17.85
N GLU A 115 8.68 -3.29 -17.09
CA GLU A 115 9.88 -3.67 -16.35
C GLU A 115 11.07 -3.93 -17.29
N GLY A 116 10.84 -4.67 -18.37
CA GLY A 116 11.84 -4.95 -19.40
C GLY A 116 12.35 -3.68 -20.06
N ALA A 117 11.43 -2.80 -20.51
CA ALA A 117 11.80 -1.51 -21.09
C ALA A 117 12.60 -0.65 -20.10
N PHE A 118 12.18 -0.60 -18.84
CA PHE A 118 12.91 0.11 -17.79
C PHE A 118 14.33 -0.44 -17.62
N LYS A 119 14.49 -1.76 -17.48
CA LYS A 119 15.80 -2.40 -17.32
C LYS A 119 16.70 -2.18 -18.54
N SER A 120 16.16 -2.22 -19.76
CA SER A 120 16.93 -2.10 -20.99
C SER A 120 17.28 -0.64 -21.34
N ASN A 121 16.34 0.29 -21.19
CA ASN A 121 16.45 1.62 -21.78
C ASN A 121 16.72 2.73 -20.76
N TYR A 122 16.37 2.53 -19.50
CA TYR A 122 16.53 3.59 -18.50
C TYR A 122 17.96 3.67 -17.96
N ARG A 123 18.64 4.80 -18.17
CA ARG A 123 20.05 5.02 -17.79
C ARG A 123 20.29 6.40 -17.15
N PRO A 124 19.83 6.64 -15.90
CA PRO A 124 19.99 7.94 -15.23
C PRO A 124 21.37 8.11 -14.55
N GLY A 125 22.33 7.22 -14.84
CA GLY A 125 23.65 7.21 -14.19
C GLY A 125 23.57 6.78 -12.72
N ARG A 126 24.10 7.61 -11.81
CA ARG A 126 24.28 7.29 -10.38
C ARG A 126 22.98 7.03 -9.61
N SER A 127 21.83 7.49 -10.12
CA SER A 127 20.53 7.34 -9.43
C SER A 127 19.76 6.07 -9.82
N LEU A 128 20.29 5.25 -10.74
CA LEU A 128 19.59 4.08 -11.27
C LEU A 128 19.09 3.14 -10.16
N LYS A 129 19.87 2.97 -9.08
CA LYS A 129 19.47 2.10 -7.96
C LYS A 129 18.17 2.57 -7.31
N SER A 130 18.13 3.82 -6.86
CA SER A 130 16.95 4.37 -6.17
C SER A 130 15.75 4.43 -7.10
N ASP A 131 15.99 4.71 -8.39
CA ASP A 131 14.93 4.74 -9.40
C ASP A 131 14.38 3.33 -9.66
N SER A 132 15.23 2.30 -9.70
CA SER A 132 14.82 0.90 -9.81
C SER A 132 14.00 0.45 -8.61
N MET A 133 14.43 0.79 -7.38
CA MET A 133 13.66 0.46 -6.17
C MET A 133 12.29 1.16 -6.16
N ALA A 134 12.22 2.40 -6.63
CA ALA A 134 10.96 3.11 -6.80
C ALA A 134 10.07 2.44 -7.86
N MET A 135 10.65 2.04 -9.00
CA MET A 135 9.93 1.35 -10.07
C MET A 135 9.37 0.00 -9.61
N ASP A 136 10.18 -0.82 -8.94
CA ASP A 136 9.76 -2.11 -8.37
C ASP A 136 8.58 -1.95 -7.40
N ALA A 137 8.59 -0.88 -6.59
CA ALA A 137 7.49 -0.56 -5.68
C ALA A 137 6.19 -0.20 -6.43
N PHE A 138 6.28 0.49 -7.57
CA PHE A 138 5.12 0.77 -8.42
C PHE A 138 4.59 -0.50 -9.10
N LEU A 139 5.48 -1.31 -9.69
CA LEU A 139 5.10 -2.57 -10.35
C LEU A 139 4.42 -3.53 -9.37
N LEU A 140 4.97 -3.66 -8.15
CA LEU A 140 4.37 -4.46 -7.09
C LEU A 140 2.96 -3.94 -6.73
N LEU A 141 2.79 -2.64 -6.59
CA LEU A 141 1.49 -2.07 -6.21
C LEU A 141 0.47 -2.17 -7.36
N ALA A 142 0.88 -1.98 -8.62
CA ALA A 142 0.00 -2.23 -9.77
C ALA A 142 -0.45 -3.69 -9.82
N HIS A 143 0.47 -4.63 -9.61
CA HIS A 143 0.14 -6.05 -9.57
C HIS A 143 -0.88 -6.37 -8.47
N GLN A 144 -0.70 -5.79 -7.28
CA GLN A 144 -1.64 -5.96 -6.16
C GLN A 144 -3.01 -5.32 -6.41
N LEU A 145 -3.05 -4.17 -7.08
CA LEU A 145 -4.29 -3.44 -7.37
C LEU A 145 -5.03 -3.98 -8.60
N GLY A 146 -4.33 -4.69 -9.49
CA GLY A 146 -4.89 -5.10 -10.77
C GLY A 146 -5.06 -3.94 -11.76
N ASP A 147 -4.33 -2.84 -11.58
CA ASP A 147 -4.42 -1.63 -12.42
C ASP A 147 -3.03 -0.98 -12.60
N LEU A 148 -2.78 -0.37 -13.76
CA LEU A 148 -1.60 0.46 -14.02
C LEU A 148 -1.73 1.87 -13.44
N VAL A 149 -2.95 2.27 -13.05
CA VAL A 149 -3.23 3.53 -12.37
C VAL A 149 -3.14 3.31 -10.86
N ILE A 150 -2.19 4.01 -10.22
CA ILE A 150 -1.84 3.82 -8.82
C ILE A 150 -1.90 5.17 -8.08
N ASP A 151 -2.62 5.19 -6.97
CA ASP A 151 -2.54 6.28 -5.99
C ASP A 151 -1.34 6.03 -5.04
N MET A 152 -0.31 6.86 -5.15
CA MET A 152 0.93 6.71 -4.38
C MET A 152 1.38 8.04 -3.78
N SER A 153 1.48 8.12 -2.46
CA SER A 153 2.13 9.24 -1.78
C SER A 153 3.66 9.08 -1.77
N VAL A 154 4.41 10.18 -1.77
CA VAL A 154 5.90 10.16 -1.68
C VAL A 154 6.38 9.35 -0.47
N ARG A 155 5.65 9.44 0.66
CA ARG A 155 5.98 8.71 1.88
C ARG A 155 5.73 7.20 1.75
N GLN A 156 4.64 6.81 1.12
CA GLN A 156 4.34 5.39 0.86
C GLN A 156 5.37 4.79 -0.09
N LEU A 157 5.73 5.52 -1.16
CA LEU A 157 6.80 5.12 -2.06
C LEU A 157 8.13 4.95 -1.31
N ALA A 158 8.53 5.94 -0.49
CA ALA A 158 9.75 5.86 0.30
C ALA A 158 9.78 4.62 1.20
N LYS A 159 8.66 4.28 1.83
CA LYS A 159 8.51 3.08 2.66
C LYS A 159 8.60 1.79 1.85
N LEU A 160 7.87 1.68 0.74
CA LEU A 160 7.84 0.48 -0.11
C LEU A 160 9.19 0.23 -0.80
N ALA A 161 9.82 1.30 -1.29
CA ALA A 161 11.12 1.24 -1.95
C ALA A 161 12.30 1.23 -0.97
N GLY A 162 12.09 1.39 0.34
CA GLY A 162 13.17 1.41 1.34
C GLY A 162 14.18 2.56 1.15
N VAL A 163 13.72 3.71 0.67
CA VAL A 163 14.55 4.90 0.41
C VAL A 163 14.10 6.09 1.28
N SER A 164 14.93 7.13 1.38
CA SER A 164 14.53 8.37 2.06
C SER A 164 13.41 9.08 1.29
N ARG A 165 12.64 9.93 1.97
CA ARG A 165 11.58 10.74 1.35
C ARG A 165 12.10 11.63 0.23
N ALA A 166 13.22 12.34 0.47
CA ALA A 166 13.84 13.20 -0.54
C ALA A 166 14.28 12.39 -1.77
N THR A 167 14.87 11.20 -1.54
CA THR A 167 15.23 10.28 -2.62
C THR A 167 14.00 9.85 -3.40
N ALA A 168 12.91 9.43 -2.75
CA ALA A 168 11.67 9.03 -3.42
C ALA A 168 11.09 10.17 -4.29
N GLU A 169 11.10 11.40 -3.80
CA GLU A 169 10.65 12.58 -4.55
C GLU A 169 11.53 12.87 -5.77
N HIS A 170 12.84 12.72 -5.64
CA HIS A 170 13.76 12.82 -6.78
C HIS A 170 13.54 11.68 -7.79
N CYS A 171 13.27 10.45 -7.32
CA CYS A 171 12.97 9.32 -8.20
C CYS A 171 11.70 9.56 -9.00
N LEU A 172 10.62 10.01 -8.34
CA LEU A 172 9.36 10.36 -9.01
C LEU A 172 9.60 11.37 -10.13
N ARG A 173 10.29 12.48 -9.84
CA ARG A 173 10.60 13.50 -10.86
C ARG A 173 11.39 12.94 -12.04
N ARG A 174 12.36 12.06 -11.80
CA ARG A 174 13.16 11.45 -12.87
C ARG A 174 12.37 10.42 -13.67
N LEU A 175 11.58 9.57 -13.02
CA LEU A 175 10.75 8.55 -13.67
C LEU A 175 9.63 9.19 -14.49
N THR A 176 9.03 10.29 -14.01
CA THR A 176 8.08 11.09 -14.78
C THR A 176 8.74 11.77 -15.96
N ARG A 177 9.93 12.37 -15.78
CA ARG A 177 10.68 12.98 -16.88
C ARG A 177 11.11 11.97 -17.95
N ALA A 178 11.32 10.71 -17.57
CA ALA A 178 11.63 9.62 -18.47
C ALA A 178 10.40 8.86 -18.97
N GLU A 179 9.19 9.38 -18.71
CA GLU A 179 7.92 8.87 -19.23
C GLU A 179 7.59 7.42 -18.82
N TYR A 180 8.18 6.91 -17.72
CA TYR A 180 7.76 5.67 -17.09
C TYR A 180 6.56 5.85 -16.16
N LEU A 181 6.35 7.09 -15.70
CA LEU A 181 5.21 7.49 -14.89
C LEU A 181 4.54 8.71 -15.51
N SER A 182 3.24 8.62 -15.77
CA SER A 182 2.43 9.77 -16.17
C SER A 182 1.54 10.20 -15.01
N LEU A 183 1.60 11.47 -14.61
CA LEU A 183 0.72 12.01 -13.58
C LEU A 183 -0.67 12.25 -14.22
N ILE A 184 -1.66 11.41 -13.91
CA ILE A 184 -2.98 11.44 -14.58
C ILE A 184 -3.81 12.64 -14.14
N THR A 185 -3.67 13.01 -12.87
CA THR A 185 -4.41 14.12 -12.27
C THR A 185 -3.77 14.42 -10.93
N GLU A 186 -3.58 15.70 -10.63
CA GLU A 186 -3.60 16.18 -9.24
C GLU A 186 -5.06 16.07 -8.75
N GLY A 187 -5.62 14.86 -8.73
CA GLY A 187 -7.06 14.65 -8.64
C GLY A 187 -7.59 15.31 -7.39
N ASP A 188 -8.56 16.23 -7.53
CA ASP A 188 -9.24 16.94 -6.44
C ASP A 188 -8.39 17.04 -5.16
N ALA A 189 -7.14 17.52 -5.31
CA ALA A 189 -6.33 17.92 -4.18
C ALA A 189 -7.08 19.10 -3.60
N GLY A 190 -8.00 18.80 -2.67
CA GLY A 190 -9.19 19.59 -2.41
C GLY A 190 -8.87 21.06 -2.44
N VAL A 191 -9.50 21.78 -3.38
CA VAL A 191 -9.40 23.23 -3.63
C VAL A 191 -8.15 23.80 -2.98
N THR A 192 -7.04 23.89 -3.73
CA THR A 192 -5.89 24.69 -3.31
C THR A 192 -6.40 26.06 -2.87
N THR A 193 -6.58 26.27 -1.57
CA THR A 193 -6.89 27.60 -1.06
C THR A 193 -5.70 28.47 -1.46
N PRO A 194 -5.93 29.60 -2.16
CA PRO A 194 -4.84 30.49 -2.54
C PRO A 194 -4.02 30.84 -1.29
N GLY A 195 -2.75 30.40 -1.24
CA GLY A 195 -1.83 30.63 -0.12
C GLY A 195 -1.48 29.42 0.75
N SER A 196 -2.14 28.26 0.61
CA SER A 196 -1.68 27.02 1.26
C SER A 196 -0.98 26.14 0.24
N GLY A 197 0.35 26.00 0.32
CA GLY A 197 1.09 25.03 -0.49
C GLY A 197 0.50 23.62 -0.36
N PRO A 198 0.71 22.74 -1.35
CA PRO A 198 0.13 21.39 -1.36
C PRO A 198 0.46 20.66 -0.05
N PHE A 199 -0.56 20.14 0.65
CA PHE A 199 -0.31 19.46 1.91
C PHE A 199 0.62 18.26 1.65
N PRO A 200 1.67 18.09 2.48
CA PRO A 200 2.77 17.16 2.22
C PRO A 200 2.40 15.66 2.23
N ASN A 201 1.12 15.30 2.34
CA ASN A 201 0.61 13.93 2.52
C ASN A 201 -0.43 13.50 1.48
N HIS A 202 -0.72 14.29 0.44
CA HIS A 202 -1.63 13.81 -0.62
C HIS A 202 -1.00 12.68 -1.42
N GLY A 203 -1.80 11.65 -1.72
CA GLY A 203 -1.45 10.65 -2.73
C GLY A 203 -1.58 11.30 -4.10
N TYR A 204 -0.56 11.16 -4.93
CA TYR A 204 -0.64 11.53 -6.33
C TYR A 204 -1.05 10.30 -7.13
N ARG A 205 -1.87 10.50 -8.17
CA ARG A 205 -2.31 9.42 -9.05
C ARG A 205 -1.37 9.30 -10.24
N TYR A 206 -0.58 8.23 -10.27
CA TYR A 206 0.36 7.93 -11.35
C TYR A 206 -0.17 6.80 -12.23
N ARG A 207 0.04 6.91 -13.54
CA ARG A 207 -0.08 5.80 -14.49
C ARG A 207 1.31 5.26 -14.76
N LEU A 208 1.49 3.95 -14.64
CA LEU A 208 2.65 3.27 -15.21
C LEU A 208 2.56 3.28 -16.74
N THR A 209 3.62 3.74 -17.39
CA THR A 209 3.72 3.85 -18.85
C THR A 209 5.00 3.17 -19.34
N CYS A 210 4.99 2.67 -20.57
CA CYS A 210 6.15 2.10 -21.23
C CYS A 210 6.62 3.10 -22.31
N PRO A 211 7.68 3.89 -22.07
CA PRO A 211 8.14 4.86 -23.05
C PRO A 211 8.62 4.17 -24.33
N GLY A 212 8.17 4.68 -25.48
CA GLY A 212 8.51 4.13 -26.79
C GLY A 212 7.71 2.89 -27.21
N ALA A 213 6.80 2.38 -26.37
CA ALA A 213 5.88 1.35 -26.79
C ALA A 213 4.69 1.99 -27.54
N GLU A 214 4.71 1.93 -28.87
CA GLU A 214 3.45 1.61 -29.56
C GLU A 214 2.91 0.31 -28.95
N PRO A 215 1.59 0.13 -28.75
CA PRO A 215 1.04 -1.03 -28.04
C PRO A 215 1.53 -2.34 -28.68
N MET A 216 2.59 -2.92 -28.09
CA MET A 216 3.30 -4.06 -28.65
C MET A 216 2.43 -5.31 -28.53
N THR A 217 2.10 -5.90 -29.66
CA THR A 217 1.29 -7.12 -29.83
C THR A 217 2.12 -8.40 -29.82
N HIS A 218 3.37 -8.35 -29.35
CA HIS A 218 4.30 -9.49 -29.46
C HIS A 218 4.82 -9.93 -28.09
N ASN A 219 4.47 -11.16 -27.73
CA ASN A 219 4.91 -11.86 -26.53
C ASN A 219 6.37 -12.27 -26.68
N HIS A 220 7.28 -11.60 -25.96
CA HIS A 220 8.56 -12.19 -25.63
C HIS A 220 8.41 -12.96 -24.32
N THR A 221 8.47 -14.28 -24.39
CA THR A 221 8.57 -15.15 -23.23
C THR A 221 9.95 -14.94 -22.61
N PRO A 222 10.07 -14.41 -21.39
CA PRO A 222 11.37 -14.22 -20.76
C PRO A 222 12.02 -15.58 -20.48
N VAL A 223 13.34 -15.67 -20.66
CA VAL A 223 14.19 -16.89 -20.56
C VAL A 223 14.29 -17.43 -19.11
N PHE A 224 13.37 -17.07 -18.22
CA PHE A 224 13.38 -17.43 -16.81
C PHE A 224 13.03 -18.89 -16.51
N CYS A 225 12.61 -19.69 -17.49
CA CYS A 225 12.05 -21.02 -17.24
C CYS A 225 13.06 -22.20 -17.16
N ALA A 226 14.37 -21.99 -17.35
CA ALA A 226 15.32 -23.11 -17.43
C ALA A 226 15.94 -23.54 -16.07
N PHE A 227 15.68 -22.83 -14.97
CA PHE A 227 16.40 -23.03 -13.71
C PHE A 227 15.50 -23.03 -12.45
N GLU A 228 14.20 -23.31 -12.60
CA GLU A 228 13.31 -23.56 -11.46
C GLU A 228 13.85 -24.75 -10.63
N GLY A 229 14.36 -24.45 -9.43
CA GLY A 229 14.91 -25.43 -8.48
C GLY A 229 16.36 -25.18 -8.05
N SER A 230 17.10 -24.26 -8.67
CA SER A 230 18.44 -23.88 -8.21
C SER A 230 18.38 -22.88 -7.05
N ARG A 231 19.11 -23.15 -5.96
CA ARG A 231 19.30 -22.23 -4.83
C ARG A 231 19.86 -20.86 -5.24
N ALA A 232 20.49 -20.77 -6.40
CA ALA A 232 20.95 -19.52 -6.99
C ALA A 232 19.83 -18.47 -7.15
N PHE A 233 18.54 -18.88 -7.27
CA PHE A 233 17.43 -17.94 -7.31
C PHE A 233 17.12 -17.30 -5.96
N GLU A 234 17.24 -18.05 -4.86
CA GLU A 234 17.09 -17.49 -3.51
C GLU A 234 18.17 -16.42 -3.26
N MET A 235 19.38 -16.65 -3.79
CA MET A 235 20.45 -15.67 -3.75
C MET A 235 20.13 -14.40 -4.54
N LEU A 236 19.24 -14.44 -5.53
CA LEU A 236 18.87 -13.28 -6.34
C LEU A 236 17.72 -12.46 -5.76
N ASP A 237 17.14 -12.85 -4.61
CA ASP A 237 16.07 -12.07 -3.96
C ASP A 237 16.55 -10.63 -3.70
N PRO A 238 15.97 -9.61 -4.37
CA PRO A 238 16.31 -8.20 -4.15
C PRO A 238 16.29 -7.76 -2.68
N LYS A 239 15.47 -8.44 -1.87
CA LYS A 239 15.20 -8.10 -0.48
C LYS A 239 16.19 -8.74 0.49
N HIS A 240 17.04 -9.66 0.02
CA HIS A 240 18.03 -10.30 0.87
C HIS A 240 19.03 -9.28 1.44
N GLU A 241 19.40 -9.44 2.71
CA GLU A 241 20.26 -8.48 3.41
C GLU A 241 21.70 -8.43 2.85
N LEU A 242 22.12 -9.48 2.14
CA LEU A 242 23.34 -9.53 1.34
C LEU A 242 23.45 -8.35 0.35
N TRP A 243 22.34 -7.99 -0.29
CA TRP A 243 22.27 -6.93 -1.29
C TRP A 243 21.97 -5.55 -0.69
N HIS A 244 22.16 -5.41 0.62
CA HIS A 244 22.04 -4.14 1.30
C HIS A 244 23.09 -3.14 0.79
N PHE A 245 22.83 -1.83 0.91
CA PHE A 245 23.70 -0.80 0.30
C PHE A 245 25.13 -0.76 0.86
N THR A 246 25.37 -1.35 2.04
CA THR A 246 26.71 -1.53 2.62
C THR A 246 27.33 -2.89 2.31
N GLY A 247 26.59 -3.81 1.68
CA GLY A 247 27.07 -5.10 1.19
C GLY A 247 27.22 -5.09 -0.34
N LEU A 248 26.96 -6.24 -0.99
CA LEU A 248 27.27 -6.50 -2.41
C LEU A 248 26.21 -6.00 -3.40
N HIS A 249 25.51 -4.94 -3.06
CA HIS A 249 24.38 -4.46 -3.86
C HIS A 249 24.73 -4.02 -5.29
N ARG A 250 25.98 -3.59 -5.55
CA ARG A 250 26.40 -3.12 -6.87
C ARG A 250 26.69 -4.30 -7.79
N GLU A 251 27.18 -5.36 -7.18
CA GLU A 251 27.61 -6.61 -7.77
C GLU A 251 26.42 -7.53 -8.08
N ARG A 252 25.25 -7.32 -7.46
CA ARG A 252 24.04 -8.15 -7.64
C ARG A 252 23.71 -8.45 -9.10
N ARG A 253 23.67 -7.43 -9.97
CA ARG A 253 23.36 -7.64 -11.40
C ARG A 253 24.45 -8.43 -12.13
N THR A 254 25.70 -8.28 -11.69
CA THR A 254 26.84 -9.07 -12.19
C THR A 254 26.70 -10.53 -11.78
N PHE A 255 26.30 -10.79 -10.54
CA PHE A 255 25.98 -12.14 -10.09
C PHE A 255 24.78 -12.74 -10.85
N GLU A 256 23.71 -11.96 -11.06
CA GLU A 256 22.55 -12.36 -11.89
C GLU A 256 22.96 -12.77 -13.31
N ALA A 257 23.83 -11.98 -13.95
CA ALA A 257 24.36 -12.31 -15.27
C ALA A 257 25.14 -13.63 -15.29
N LEU A 258 25.95 -13.90 -14.25
CA LEU A 258 26.65 -15.18 -14.10
C LEU A 258 25.66 -16.35 -13.94
N VAL A 259 24.59 -16.17 -13.14
CA VAL A 259 23.54 -17.19 -12.94
C VAL A 259 22.77 -17.48 -14.23
N ILE A 260 22.56 -16.47 -15.08
CA ILE A 260 21.96 -16.62 -16.42
C ILE A 260 22.90 -17.37 -17.39
N GLY A 261 24.19 -17.52 -17.06
CA GLY A 261 25.17 -18.25 -17.85
C GLY A 261 26.08 -17.38 -18.71
N LEU A 262 26.09 -16.05 -18.51
CA LEU A 262 27.09 -15.18 -19.11
C LEU A 262 28.40 -15.34 -18.32
N THR A 263 29.49 -15.72 -18.98
CA THR A 263 30.70 -16.14 -18.26
C THR A 263 31.91 -15.26 -18.53
N THR A 264 31.89 -14.43 -19.57
CA THR A 264 33.02 -13.55 -19.90
C THR A 264 32.73 -12.09 -19.54
N ILE A 265 33.78 -11.32 -19.24
CA ILE A 265 33.66 -9.89 -18.91
C ILE A 265 32.98 -9.08 -20.04
N PRO A 266 33.34 -9.25 -21.33
CA PRO A 266 32.69 -8.52 -22.42
C PRO A 266 31.19 -8.81 -22.54
N GLU A 267 30.78 -10.09 -22.46
CA GLU A 267 29.37 -10.47 -22.53
C GLU A 267 28.54 -9.85 -21.40
N ILE A 268 29.06 -9.88 -20.17
CA ILE A 268 28.38 -9.31 -19.01
C ILE A 268 28.33 -7.77 -19.11
N ALA A 269 29.41 -7.15 -19.60
CA ALA A 269 29.49 -5.71 -19.81
C ALA A 269 28.45 -5.23 -20.84
N ASP A 270 28.36 -5.92 -21.97
CA ASP A 270 27.41 -5.63 -23.04
C ASP A 270 25.96 -5.85 -22.55
N TYR A 271 25.70 -6.94 -21.83
CA TYR A 271 24.39 -7.25 -21.26
C TYR A 271 23.91 -6.18 -20.27
N GLN A 272 24.80 -5.66 -19.42
CA GLN A 272 24.44 -4.65 -18.41
C GLN A 272 24.57 -3.21 -18.88
N GLY A 273 25.24 -2.98 -20.01
CA GLY A 273 25.65 -1.64 -20.45
C GLY A 273 26.63 -0.98 -19.49
N LEU A 274 27.56 -1.74 -18.91
CA LEU A 274 28.63 -1.25 -18.03
C LEU A 274 29.98 -1.38 -18.70
N THR A 275 30.99 -0.66 -18.22
CA THR A 275 32.35 -0.83 -18.75
C THR A 275 32.95 -2.17 -18.31
N PRO A 276 33.79 -2.82 -19.14
CA PRO A 276 34.50 -4.05 -18.76
C PRO A 276 35.30 -3.91 -17.45
N ARG A 277 35.83 -2.71 -17.20
CA ARG A 277 36.53 -2.39 -15.94
C ARG A 277 35.62 -2.52 -14.73
N THR A 278 34.42 -1.94 -14.78
CA THR A 278 33.43 -2.01 -13.68
C THR A 278 33.00 -3.45 -13.43
N ILE A 279 32.75 -4.22 -14.49
CA ILE A 279 32.40 -5.64 -14.35
C ILE A 279 33.54 -6.43 -13.70
N LYS A 280 34.80 -6.18 -14.08
CA LYS A 280 35.96 -6.81 -13.44
C LYS A 280 36.05 -6.48 -11.95
N GLU A 281 35.82 -5.22 -11.57
CA GLU A 281 35.77 -4.78 -10.17
C GLU A 281 34.66 -5.53 -9.40
N HIS A 282 33.46 -5.65 -9.98
CA HIS A 282 32.35 -6.39 -9.36
C HIS A 282 32.67 -7.89 -9.20
N LEU A 283 33.21 -8.54 -10.24
CA LEU A 283 33.58 -9.96 -10.20
C LEU A 283 34.66 -10.25 -9.15
N THR A 284 35.63 -9.33 -9.02
CA THR A 284 36.66 -9.42 -7.98
C THR A 284 36.06 -9.33 -6.58
N ALA A 285 35.11 -8.42 -6.36
CA ALA A 285 34.39 -8.31 -5.09
C ALA A 285 33.54 -9.56 -4.80
N LEU A 286 32.83 -10.10 -5.80
CA LEU A 286 32.08 -11.36 -5.65
C LEU A 286 33.01 -12.52 -5.29
N SER A 287 34.20 -12.57 -5.90
CA SER A 287 35.19 -13.61 -5.65
C SER A 287 35.82 -13.53 -4.27
N LEU A 288 36.08 -12.31 -3.79
CA LEU A 288 36.54 -12.08 -2.42
C LEU A 288 35.60 -12.68 -1.37
N HIS A 289 34.30 -12.73 -1.67
CA HIS A 289 33.27 -13.31 -0.80
C HIS A 289 32.83 -14.72 -1.20
N GLY A 290 33.59 -15.41 -2.06
CA GLY A 290 33.31 -16.79 -2.47
C GLY A 290 31.99 -16.96 -3.23
N MET A 291 31.49 -15.90 -3.87
CA MET A 291 30.28 -15.93 -4.70
C MET A 291 30.60 -16.11 -6.20
N ALA A 292 31.83 -15.85 -6.61
CA ALA A 292 32.28 -16.09 -7.97
C ALA A 292 33.70 -16.64 -7.99
N GLU A 293 34.01 -17.48 -8.96
CA GLU A 293 35.35 -18.03 -9.15
C GLU A 293 35.77 -17.89 -10.61
N VAL A 294 37.05 -17.64 -10.83
CA VAL A 294 37.65 -17.67 -12.16
C VAL A 294 38.05 -19.12 -12.49
N LYS A 295 37.63 -19.62 -13.66
CA LYS A 295 38.05 -20.94 -14.15
C LYS A 295 39.56 -20.98 -14.41
N SER A 296 40.08 -22.18 -14.63
CA SER A 296 41.48 -22.43 -14.98
C SER A 296 41.95 -21.72 -16.26
N ASP A 297 41.03 -21.33 -17.15
CA ASP A 297 41.33 -20.51 -18.34
C ASP A 297 41.70 -19.05 -18.00
N GLY A 298 41.45 -18.58 -16.78
CA GLY A 298 41.72 -17.22 -16.34
C GLY A 298 40.82 -16.13 -16.95
N GLN A 299 39.86 -16.50 -17.80
CA GLN A 299 39.01 -15.56 -18.55
C GLN A 299 37.52 -15.74 -18.26
N THR A 300 37.14 -16.94 -17.87
CA THR A 300 35.75 -17.36 -17.69
C THR A 300 35.42 -17.39 -16.21
N TRP A 301 34.33 -16.74 -15.85
CA TRP A 301 33.83 -16.65 -14.48
C TRP A 301 32.62 -17.55 -14.29
N MET A 302 32.50 -18.15 -13.11
CA MET A 302 31.31 -18.91 -12.70
C MET A 302 30.77 -18.37 -11.39
N ALA A 303 29.44 -18.33 -11.27
CA ALA A 303 28.79 -18.15 -9.97
C ALA A 303 28.99 -19.39 -9.11
N HIS A 304 29.26 -19.19 -7.82
CA HIS A 304 29.32 -20.25 -6.82
C HIS A 304 28.05 -20.20 -5.96
N ASP A 305 27.45 -21.36 -5.69
CA ASP A 305 26.32 -21.47 -4.78
C ASP A 305 26.84 -21.39 -3.33
N ARG A 306 26.71 -20.22 -2.72
CA ARG A 306 27.11 -19.96 -1.34
C ARG A 306 25.90 -19.45 -0.56
N PRO A 307 25.60 -19.97 0.63
CA PRO A 307 24.44 -19.53 1.40
C PRO A 307 24.48 -18.01 1.64
N PRO A 308 23.44 -17.27 1.23
CA PRO A 308 23.48 -15.80 1.22
C PRO A 308 23.51 -15.20 2.64
N ASP A 309 23.00 -15.93 3.64
CA ASP A 309 23.05 -15.54 5.06
C ASP A 309 24.48 -15.54 5.62
N GLU A 310 25.31 -16.51 5.22
CA GLU A 310 26.72 -16.57 5.65
C GLU A 310 27.50 -15.36 5.11
N VAL A 311 27.31 -15.06 3.83
CA VAL A 311 27.94 -13.89 3.20
C VAL A 311 27.42 -12.59 3.82
N ALA A 312 26.12 -12.50 4.09
CA ALA A 312 25.54 -11.34 4.76
C ALA A 312 26.07 -11.17 6.21
N GLN A 313 26.37 -12.27 6.90
CA GLN A 313 26.98 -12.25 8.23
C GLN A 313 28.44 -11.75 8.16
N GLU A 314 29.24 -12.24 7.21
CA GLU A 314 30.62 -11.79 6.99
C GLU A 314 30.71 -10.30 6.67
N LEU A 315 29.77 -9.80 5.84
CA LEU A 315 29.66 -8.37 5.51
C LEU A 315 29.09 -7.53 6.66
N GLY A 316 28.63 -8.16 7.74
CA GLY A 316 27.92 -7.50 8.83
C GLY A 316 26.65 -6.78 8.36
N THR A 317 26.00 -7.29 7.31
CA THR A 317 24.74 -6.77 6.77
C THR A 317 23.51 -7.49 7.31
N LEU A 318 23.70 -8.70 7.83
CA LEU A 318 22.64 -9.48 8.47
C LEU A 318 22.02 -8.69 9.63
N GLY A 319 20.70 -8.60 9.67
CA GLY A 319 19.88 -7.86 10.63
C GLY A 319 19.64 -6.38 10.28
N LYS A 320 20.49 -5.73 9.46
CA LYS A 320 20.40 -4.28 9.22
C LYS A 320 19.09 -3.85 8.55
N GLY A 321 18.53 -4.70 7.70
CA GLY A 321 17.24 -4.44 7.05
C GLY A 321 16.10 -4.43 8.07
N ARG A 322 16.09 -5.41 8.98
CA ARG A 322 15.11 -5.51 10.08
C ARG A 322 15.22 -4.33 11.05
N GLU A 323 16.43 -3.96 11.46
CA GLU A 323 16.68 -2.80 12.34
C GLU A 323 16.13 -1.51 11.73
N ARG A 324 16.43 -1.26 10.45
CA ARG A 324 15.93 -0.09 9.73
C ARG A 324 14.41 -0.09 9.62
N ASN A 325 13.80 -1.23 9.31
CA ASN A 325 12.34 -1.35 9.26
C ASN A 325 11.70 -1.10 10.63
N ALA A 326 12.32 -1.56 11.72
CA ALA A 326 11.88 -1.27 13.07
C ALA A 326 11.97 0.23 13.38
N GLN A 327 13.08 0.87 13.00
CA GLN A 327 13.26 2.32 13.12
C GLN A 327 12.17 3.08 12.35
N TYR A 328 11.90 2.74 11.09
CA TYR A 328 10.85 3.39 10.29
C TYR A 328 9.45 3.14 10.84
N SER A 329 9.20 1.95 11.40
CA SER A 329 7.94 1.66 12.10
C SER A 329 7.76 2.56 13.32
N HIS A 330 8.83 2.76 14.10
CA HIS A 330 8.84 3.66 15.26
C HIS A 330 8.67 5.13 14.85
N GLU A 331 9.41 5.62 13.86
CA GLU A 331 9.24 6.95 13.27
C GLU A 331 7.83 7.15 12.71
N SER A 332 7.26 6.12 12.09
CA SER A 332 5.88 6.17 11.57
C SER A 332 4.86 6.34 12.70
N LYS A 333 5.01 5.60 13.80
CA LYS A 333 4.17 5.75 14.99
C LYS A 333 4.32 7.15 15.59
N ASN A 334 5.55 7.61 15.79
CA ASN A 334 5.82 8.95 16.34
C ASN A 334 5.22 10.05 15.48
N TYR A 335 5.37 9.96 14.16
CA TYR A 335 4.79 10.92 13.24
C TYR A 335 3.25 10.89 13.27
N SER A 336 2.64 9.70 13.39
CA SER A 336 1.17 9.60 13.52
C SER A 336 0.66 10.25 14.81
N THR A 337 1.37 10.07 15.93
CA THR A 337 1.08 10.74 17.21
C THR A 337 1.24 12.24 17.08
N TRP A 338 2.34 12.69 16.45
CA TRP A 338 2.60 14.11 16.21
C TRP A 338 1.52 14.76 15.35
N LEU A 339 1.01 14.08 14.31
CA LEU A 339 -0.11 14.59 13.50
C LEU A 339 -1.38 14.81 14.32
N VAL A 340 -1.70 13.88 15.24
CA VAL A 340 -2.86 14.02 16.15
C VAL A 340 -2.66 15.20 17.09
N LEU A 341 -1.47 15.34 17.69
CA LEU A 341 -1.15 16.46 18.58
C LEU A 341 -1.21 17.81 17.83
N ARG A 342 -0.64 17.87 16.62
CA ARG A 342 -0.66 19.08 15.79
C ARG A 342 -2.07 19.45 15.35
N LYS A 343 -2.93 18.47 15.04
CA LYS A 343 -4.35 18.72 14.76
C LYS A 343 -5.05 19.34 15.98
N LYS A 344 -4.86 18.77 17.17
CA LYS A 344 -5.43 19.31 18.42
C LYS A 344 -4.91 20.72 18.74
N GLN A 345 -3.63 20.98 18.51
CA GLN A 345 -3.05 22.31 18.70
C GLN A 345 -3.70 23.32 17.74
N ARG A 346 -3.84 22.98 16.46
CA ARG A 346 -4.51 23.83 15.48
C ARG A 346 -5.97 24.11 15.85
N GLU A 347 -6.68 23.10 16.38
CA GLU A 347 -8.05 23.28 16.90
C GLU A 347 -8.10 24.23 18.10
N ARG A 348 -7.09 24.20 18.99
CA ARG A 348 -6.99 25.17 20.11
C ARG A 348 -6.68 26.58 19.62
N GLU A 349 -5.71 26.74 18.72
CA GLU A 349 -5.35 28.03 18.13
C GLU A 349 -6.54 28.66 17.40
N LEU A 350 -7.34 27.84 16.67
CA LEU A 350 -8.58 28.28 16.04
C LEU A 350 -9.61 28.74 17.07
N ARG A 351 -9.84 27.98 18.15
CA ARG A 351 -10.75 28.40 19.24
C ARG A 351 -10.30 29.68 19.92
N GLU A 352 -9.02 29.82 20.24
CA GLU A 352 -8.47 31.04 20.83
C GLU A 352 -8.56 32.25 19.89
N MET A 353 -8.48 32.03 18.58
CA MET A 353 -8.71 33.07 17.58
C MET A 353 -10.19 33.44 17.48
N GLU A 354 -11.09 32.46 17.50
CA GLU A 354 -12.54 32.68 17.56
C GLU A 354 -12.95 33.44 18.83
N ASP A 355 -12.40 33.07 19.99
CA ASP A 355 -12.64 33.73 21.26
C ASP A 355 -12.13 35.18 21.24
N ARG A 356 -10.91 35.42 20.71
CA ARG A 356 -10.37 36.78 20.53
C ARG A 356 -11.23 37.63 19.62
N LEU A 357 -11.63 37.12 18.47
CA LEU A 357 -12.53 37.83 17.53
C LEU A 357 -13.88 38.11 18.18
N THR A 358 -14.42 37.17 18.95
CA THR A 358 -15.67 37.34 19.69
C THR A 358 -15.55 38.46 20.71
N GLN A 359 -14.47 38.49 21.48
CA GLN A 359 -14.20 39.54 22.47
C GLN A 359 -14.02 40.92 21.80
N GLU A 360 -13.25 41.01 20.71
CA GLU A 360 -13.08 42.26 19.96
C GLU A 360 -14.41 42.81 19.42
N LEU A 361 -15.31 41.94 18.99
CA LEU A 361 -16.65 42.35 18.54
C LEU A 361 -17.48 42.88 19.72
N ILE A 362 -17.44 42.21 20.87
CA ILE A 362 -18.10 42.67 22.10
C ILE A 362 -17.58 44.05 22.50
N ASP A 363 -16.26 44.24 22.51
CA ASP A 363 -15.61 45.50 22.90
C ASP A 363 -15.94 46.66 21.94
N LYS A 364 -16.18 46.36 20.65
CA LYS A 364 -16.67 47.34 19.65
C LYS A 364 -18.16 47.64 19.76
N GLY A 365 -18.84 47.13 20.79
CA GLY A 365 -20.26 47.38 21.04
C GLY A 365 -21.21 46.50 20.23
N PHE A 366 -20.71 45.50 19.48
CA PHE A 366 -21.58 44.50 18.89
C PHE A 366 -22.10 43.59 20.02
N ARG A 367 -23.38 43.75 20.39
CA ARG A 367 -24.03 42.78 21.30
C ARG A 367 -23.99 41.40 20.66
N TRP A 368 -23.31 40.48 21.32
CA TRP A 368 -23.24 39.09 20.91
C TRP A 368 -24.65 38.47 21.04
N PHE A 369 -25.41 38.49 19.96
CA PHE A 369 -26.56 37.61 19.84
C PHE A 369 -25.99 36.21 19.62
N GLY A 370 -25.94 35.39 20.67
CA GLY A 370 -25.47 34.00 20.63
C GLY A 370 -26.16 33.08 19.60
N SER A 371 -27.03 33.64 18.74
CA SER A 371 -27.69 32.99 17.61
C SER A 371 -27.05 33.28 16.25
N PHE A 372 -26.05 34.17 16.13
CA PHE A 372 -25.43 34.43 14.81
C PHE A 372 -24.61 33.22 14.30
N LEU A 373 -24.06 32.40 15.22
CA LEU A 373 -23.45 31.11 14.87
C LEU A 373 -24.48 29.98 14.64
N MET A 374 -25.75 30.13 15.06
CA MET A 374 -26.81 29.23 14.57
C MET A 374 -27.20 29.52 13.11
N ARG A 375 -26.87 30.71 12.58
CA ARG A 375 -27.11 31.00 11.17
C ARG A 375 -26.12 30.31 10.23
N THR A 376 -24.92 29.89 10.67
CA THR A 376 -24.05 29.09 9.80
C THR A 376 -24.59 27.67 9.63
N GLU A 377 -25.17 27.05 10.68
CA GLU A 377 -25.88 25.77 10.52
C GLU A 377 -27.11 25.90 9.62
N VAL A 378 -27.91 26.96 9.77
CA VAL A 378 -29.09 27.20 8.92
C VAL A 378 -28.66 27.53 7.49
N TYR A 379 -27.55 28.24 7.30
CA TYR A 379 -26.98 28.57 6.00
C TYR A 379 -26.34 27.33 5.34
N GLU A 380 -25.62 26.48 6.07
CA GLU A 380 -25.08 25.22 5.58
C GLU A 380 -26.19 24.22 5.23
N LYS A 381 -27.25 24.13 6.05
CA LYS A 381 -28.46 23.34 5.73
C LYS A 381 -29.16 23.90 4.48
N SER A 382 -29.23 25.22 4.33
CA SER A 382 -29.78 25.89 3.16
C SER A 382 -28.95 25.64 1.90
N GLN A 383 -27.62 25.74 1.98
CA GLN A 383 -26.70 25.49 0.86
C GLN A 383 -26.68 24.00 0.47
N SER A 384 -26.71 23.08 1.44
CA SER A 384 -26.86 21.65 1.21
C SER A 384 -28.19 21.32 0.51
N ALA A 385 -29.29 21.95 0.93
CA ALA A 385 -30.59 21.81 0.28
C ALA A 385 -30.59 22.39 -1.16
N LYS A 386 -29.95 23.54 -1.37
CA LYS A 386 -29.81 24.17 -2.69
C LYS A 386 -28.97 23.30 -3.63
N ALA A 387 -27.86 22.74 -3.16
CA ALA A 387 -27.02 21.79 -3.90
C ALA A 387 -27.76 20.51 -4.26
N LYS A 388 -28.58 19.95 -3.34
CA LYS A 388 -29.45 18.80 -3.63
C LYS A 388 -30.49 19.10 -4.70
N ARG A 389 -31.11 20.29 -4.66
CA ARG A 389 -32.07 20.73 -5.71
C ARG A 389 -31.39 20.90 -7.06
N LEU A 390 -30.21 21.52 -7.10
CA LEU A 390 -29.44 21.70 -8.33
C LEU A 390 -29.00 20.35 -8.92
N SER A 391 -28.55 19.42 -8.07
CA SER A 391 -28.21 18.05 -8.47
C SER A 391 -29.44 17.29 -9.01
N ALA A 392 -30.61 17.44 -8.39
CA ALA A 392 -31.85 16.84 -8.86
C ALA A 392 -32.32 17.44 -10.20
N GLN A 393 -32.14 18.76 -10.40
CA GLN A 393 -32.48 19.46 -11.63
C GLN A 393 -31.52 19.09 -12.78
N LEU A 394 -30.23 18.93 -12.50
CA LEU A 394 -29.26 18.42 -13.47
C LEU A 394 -29.56 16.96 -13.87
N LYS A 395 -30.01 16.13 -12.91
CA LYS A 395 -30.45 14.75 -13.18
C LYS A 395 -31.74 14.69 -14.02
N SER A 396 -32.65 15.66 -13.89
CA SER A 396 -33.87 15.71 -14.71
C SER A 396 -33.63 16.25 -16.12
N GLN A 397 -32.66 17.14 -16.30
CA GLN A 397 -32.30 17.70 -17.62
C GLN A 397 -31.48 16.73 -18.48
N HIS A 398 -30.79 15.75 -17.88
CA HIS A 398 -30.01 14.74 -18.60
C HIS A 398 -30.39 13.30 -18.19
N PRO A 399 -31.56 12.78 -18.64
CA PRO A 399 -32.05 11.44 -18.25
C PRO A 399 -31.28 10.26 -18.89
N ARG A 400 -30.22 10.51 -19.66
CA ARG A 400 -29.49 9.49 -20.42
C ARG A 400 -28.05 9.36 -19.96
N HIS A 401 -27.83 8.87 -18.74
CA HIS A 401 -26.69 8.02 -18.37
C HIS A 401 -26.97 7.44 -16.97
N ARG A 402 -27.44 6.19 -16.91
CA ARG A 402 -27.67 5.46 -15.66
C ARG A 402 -26.31 5.07 -15.06
N VAL A 403 -25.80 5.87 -14.14
CA VAL A 403 -24.86 5.41 -13.11
C VAL A 403 -25.67 5.17 -11.85
N ARG A 404 -25.66 3.92 -11.34
CA ARG A 404 -26.39 3.51 -10.13
C ARG A 404 -25.84 4.27 -8.92
N TYR A 405 -26.66 5.12 -8.30
CA TYR A 405 -26.40 5.73 -7.01
C TYR A 405 -27.35 5.14 -5.97
N THR A 406 -26.81 4.71 -4.83
CA THR A 406 -27.58 4.30 -3.65
C THR A 406 -28.35 5.49 -3.06
N PRO A 407 -29.60 5.31 -2.59
CA PRO A 407 -30.43 6.42 -2.13
C PRO A 407 -30.01 6.93 -0.75
N ALA A 408 -30.13 8.25 -0.54
CA ALA A 408 -29.76 8.91 0.71
C ALA A 408 -30.66 8.56 1.92
N SER A 409 -31.75 7.83 1.71
CA SER A 409 -32.59 7.28 2.80
C SER A 409 -31.80 6.27 3.64
N ASP A 410 -30.98 5.47 2.99
CA ASP A 410 -30.31 4.33 3.62
C ASP A 410 -29.15 4.83 4.50
N ILE A 411 -28.49 5.92 4.08
CA ILE A 411 -27.44 6.60 4.85
C ILE A 411 -28.03 7.31 6.08
N ALA A 412 -29.24 7.88 5.97
CA ALA A 412 -29.89 8.58 7.09
C ALA A 412 -30.36 7.62 8.18
N GLU A 413 -30.76 6.39 7.80
CA GLU A 413 -31.16 5.34 8.73
C GLU A 413 -29.95 4.71 9.43
N GLU A 414 -28.86 4.49 8.68
CA GLU A 414 -27.58 4.02 9.21
C GLU A 414 -26.94 5.04 10.19
N THR A 415 -27.06 6.33 9.91
CA THR A 415 -26.56 7.39 10.81
C THR A 415 -27.38 7.50 12.11
N ARG A 416 -28.71 7.27 12.05
CA ARG A 416 -29.56 7.21 13.26
C ARG A 416 -29.26 5.97 14.11
N ALA A 417 -28.96 4.84 13.48
CA ALA A 417 -28.56 3.62 14.18
C ALA A 417 -27.21 3.81 14.91
N MET A 418 -26.25 4.48 14.27
CA MET A 418 -24.96 4.79 14.90
C MET A 418 -25.07 5.75 16.09
N LEU A 419 -25.96 6.75 16.03
CA LEU A 419 -26.15 7.70 17.13
C LEU A 419 -26.84 7.07 18.36
N ARG A 420 -27.75 6.10 18.16
CA ARG A 420 -28.35 5.34 19.27
C ARG A 420 -27.33 4.46 19.98
N ALA A 421 -26.48 3.75 19.23
CA ALA A 421 -25.42 2.91 19.80
C ALA A 421 -24.35 3.70 20.59
N SER A 422 -24.12 4.97 20.26
CA SER A 422 -23.17 5.82 20.99
C SER A 422 -23.74 6.41 22.29
N SER A 423 -25.07 6.54 22.40
CA SER A 423 -25.75 7.01 23.61
C SER A 423 -25.77 5.90 24.68
N ASP A 424 -25.99 4.65 24.28
CA ASP A 424 -26.04 3.51 25.21
C ASP A 424 -24.65 3.19 25.79
N ALA A 425 -23.58 3.45 25.04
CA ALA A 425 -22.20 3.26 25.50
C ALA A 425 -21.76 4.28 26.57
N GLN A 426 -22.36 5.47 26.63
CA GLN A 426 -22.01 6.50 27.62
C GLN A 426 -22.59 6.19 29.01
N MET A 427 -23.76 5.56 29.10
CA MET A 427 -24.37 5.20 30.41
C MET A 427 -23.62 4.08 31.14
N THR A 428 -22.86 3.22 30.44
CA THR A 428 -22.13 2.11 31.07
C THR A 428 -20.79 2.52 31.70
N THR A 429 -20.26 3.70 31.39
CA THR A 429 -18.92 4.14 31.85
C THR A 429 -18.91 4.89 33.18
N ASP A 430 -20.07 5.33 33.69
CA ASP A 430 -20.14 6.19 34.88
C ASP A 430 -20.20 5.42 36.22
N GLN A 431 -20.20 4.08 36.21
CA GLN A 431 -20.30 3.28 37.45
C GLN A 431 -19.00 2.62 37.93
N SER A 432 -17.85 2.81 37.26
CA SER A 432 -16.61 2.18 37.73
C SER A 432 -15.39 3.05 37.52
N THR A 433 -14.99 3.82 38.55
CA THR A 433 -13.63 3.77 39.15
C THR A 433 -13.41 4.90 40.16
N SER A 434 -13.58 4.57 41.44
CA SER A 434 -12.96 5.26 42.57
C SER A 434 -11.72 4.47 43.00
N ILE A 435 -10.53 4.86 42.53
CA ILE A 435 -9.26 4.43 43.12
C ILE A 435 -8.31 5.62 43.17
N ARG A 436 -8.13 6.17 44.38
CA ARG A 436 -7.13 7.18 44.71
C ARG A 436 -5.71 6.57 44.60
N LYS A 437 -4.85 7.12 43.75
CA LYS A 437 -3.39 6.99 43.87
C LYS A 437 -2.76 8.37 44.06
N ARG A 438 -2.13 8.57 45.22
CA ARG A 438 -1.25 9.71 45.51
C ARG A 438 0.00 9.59 44.64
N VAL A 439 0.28 10.60 43.84
CA VAL A 439 1.57 10.78 43.15
C VAL A 439 2.34 11.87 43.91
N ILE A 440 3.48 11.50 44.48
CA ILE A 440 4.45 12.42 45.07
C ILE A 440 5.31 12.96 43.91
N VAL A 441 5.24 14.26 43.66
CA VAL A 441 6.09 14.97 42.70
C VAL A 441 7.31 15.50 43.46
N ARG A 442 8.51 15.06 43.09
CA ARG A 442 9.77 15.74 43.46
C ARG A 442 10.20 16.65 42.30
N PRO A 443 10.64 17.89 42.54
CA PRO A 443 11.09 18.78 41.46
C PRO A 443 12.48 18.37 40.96
N TRP A 444 12.62 18.39 39.64
CA TRP A 444 13.85 18.14 38.90
C TRP A 444 14.45 19.50 38.51
N VAL A 445 15.15 20.14 39.43
CA VAL A 445 15.98 21.32 39.18
C VAL A 445 17.20 21.17 40.07
N GLU A 446 18.35 20.85 39.47
CA GLU A 446 19.74 20.97 39.95
C GLU A 446 20.58 19.82 39.40
N ASP A 447 20.88 19.83 38.10
CA ASP A 447 22.01 19.00 37.61
C ASP A 447 22.65 19.53 36.32
N ARG A 448 22.51 20.84 36.05
CA ARG A 448 23.13 21.49 34.89
C ARG A 448 24.41 22.26 35.24
N ALA A 449 24.59 22.65 36.50
CA ALA A 449 25.77 23.39 36.94
C ALA A 449 27.01 22.51 37.20
N ALA A 450 26.85 21.19 37.36
CA ALA A 450 27.96 20.28 37.65
C ALA A 450 28.69 19.75 36.40
N ARG A 451 28.14 19.96 35.19
CA ARG A 451 28.72 19.44 33.93
C ARG A 451 29.56 20.42 33.12
N GLU A 452 29.62 21.69 33.50
CA GLU A 452 30.43 22.71 32.80
C GLU A 452 31.79 22.96 33.46
N ALA A 453 32.17 22.21 34.51
CA ALA A 453 33.48 22.34 35.17
C ALA A 453 34.49 21.21 34.85
N SER A 454 34.25 20.44 33.78
CA SER A 454 35.14 19.32 33.39
C SER A 454 35.38 19.22 31.87
N ILE A 455 35.40 20.36 31.19
CA ILE A 455 36.00 20.59 29.86
C ILE A 455 36.87 21.83 30.02
#